data_AF-A0A8H7UHW7-F1
#
_entry.id   AF-A0A8H7UHW7-F1
#
_cell.length_a   1.000
_cell.length_b   1.000
_cell.length_c   1.000
_cell.angle_alpha   90.00
_cell.angle_beta   90.00
_cell.angle_gamma   90.00
#
_symmetry.space_group_name_H-M   'P 1'
#
loop_
_entity.id
_entity.type
_entity.pdbx_description
1 polymer ?
#
loop_
_entity_poly.entity_id
_entity_poly.type
_entity_poly.pdbx_seq_one_letter_code
_entity_poly.pdbx_strand_id
1 'polypeptide(L)'
;MLVSKRTLQRVTCCLLKDYYRHIEVSPEHNANIFFWLLNSQNVKSSNKLIIWLNGGPGCSSMDGMFLENGPYRVNPDLSVNISSGGWQDHANIVFVDQPVGTGFSFADTDSYVKNMTEVGTSFTKFLDLFFEIFPDRAANELYVAGESFAGTYIPYIAHQMLRENEEAGKTKYDLKGLVIGNGWISPRHQYEASFDFAVSRKLLSGSYKNIASQHLDMCRKAIASEELISIYICEQLLTDAIDSSTHIVNRKDNQMLCVNQYDIRMKDEPSPDCGMTWPHELTQVQKYLQDKEVVKAIHASKQMLGWTECSGGVHRALSGDKSVASFYLMPEILEKVPILLFSGEYDLICNSLGTEYLIGNLTWGGSIGFEHNEKFEWHIGDNLAGYYTEERNLTYVLVKDASHMVPYDKPTEMLDMINRFIGVNDGTVNGLHSWIGEKEVTGTPAADPEPKPTTGAGDASDNEGTSEEVEDPWSEYYNWGTSLLVVVILFACVAGFCWYRSSRAGNARLRGRPDFISKLIGKTGLGGRGKGLKLGQDRSDVNELDELVVETPTLFAAEDYSDDDDSNHGRYGRSSREGTRDHLLPNRSNFSIDDDEDD
;
A
#
# COMPACT_ATOMS: atom_id res chain seq x y z
N MET A 1 21.18 22.81 26.49
CA MET A 1 22.10 21.68 26.26
C MET A 1 22.63 21.76 24.83
N LEU A 2 23.88 21.36 24.57
CA LEU A 2 24.40 21.27 23.20
C LEU A 2 24.03 19.91 22.60
N VAL A 3 23.01 19.90 21.76
CA VAL A 3 22.63 18.74 20.93
C VAL A 3 23.76 18.48 19.93
N SER A 4 24.25 17.24 19.83
CA SER A 4 25.41 16.93 18.99
C SER A 4 25.02 16.98 17.50
N LYS A 5 25.97 17.25 16.59
CA LYS A 5 25.70 17.19 15.13
C LYS A 5 25.17 15.83 14.67
N ARG A 6 25.58 14.72 15.32
CA ARG A 6 25.02 13.37 15.06
C ARG A 6 23.58 13.23 15.52
N THR A 7 23.20 13.93 16.58
CA THR A 7 21.82 13.94 17.07
C THR A 7 20.94 14.80 16.17
N LEU A 8 21.42 15.96 15.69
CA LEU A 8 20.71 16.69 14.62
C LEU A 8 20.50 15.80 13.39
N GLN A 9 21.54 15.13 12.89
CA GLN A 9 21.46 14.32 11.67
C GLN A 9 20.64 13.02 11.80
N ARG A 10 20.26 12.64 13.03
CA ARG A 10 19.28 11.57 13.33
C ARG A 10 17.88 12.08 13.65
N VAL A 11 17.70 13.40 13.79
CA VAL A 11 16.44 14.06 14.15
C VAL A 11 16.13 15.19 13.14
N THR A 12 16.71 15.14 11.94
CA THR A 12 16.50 16.10 10.84
C THR A 12 15.17 15.88 10.09
N CYS A 13 14.11 15.68 10.86
CA CYS A 13 12.70 15.87 10.50
C CYS A 13 12.35 17.35 10.23
N CYS A 14 13.34 18.15 9.78
CA CYS A 14 13.31 19.62 9.79
C CYS A 14 13.50 20.23 8.40
N LEU A 15 13.35 19.43 7.34
CA LEU A 15 13.24 19.92 5.96
C LEU A 15 11.78 20.12 5.55
N LEU A 16 10.87 19.30 6.09
CA LEU A 16 9.43 19.38 5.91
C LEU A 16 8.77 20.07 7.12
N LYS A 17 7.49 20.45 6.99
CA LYS A 17 6.68 21.04 8.06
C LYS A 17 5.77 19.96 8.64
N ASP A 18 6.19 19.41 9.77
CA ASP A 18 5.59 18.20 10.33
C ASP A 18 4.93 18.50 11.68
N TYR A 19 3.81 17.83 11.96
CA TYR A 19 3.10 17.92 13.24
C TYR A 19 2.70 16.53 13.71
N TYR A 20 3.12 16.14 14.91
CA TYR A 20 2.83 14.84 15.49
C TYR A 20 2.27 15.01 16.91
N ARG A 21 1.27 14.20 17.28
CA ARG A 21 0.67 14.27 18.63
C ARG A 21 -0.18 13.03 18.93
N HIS A 22 -0.36 12.76 20.22
CA HIS A 22 -1.50 12.03 20.74
C HIS A 22 -2.74 12.93 20.88
N ILE A 23 -3.89 12.46 20.40
CA ILE A 23 -5.23 13.00 20.64
C ILE A 23 -6.00 12.01 21.52
N GLU A 24 -6.54 12.48 22.64
CA GLU A 24 -7.31 11.66 23.58
C GLU A 24 -8.77 11.54 23.14
N VAL A 25 -9.15 10.36 22.67
CA VAL A 25 -10.49 10.06 22.11
C VAL A 25 -11.47 9.51 23.14
N SER A 26 -10.99 8.88 24.22
CA SER A 26 -11.81 8.53 25.40
C SER A 26 -11.01 8.66 26.70
N PRO A 27 -11.24 9.72 27.50
CA PRO A 27 -10.60 9.88 28.82
C PRO A 27 -10.97 8.78 29.83
N GLU A 28 -12.11 8.11 29.67
CA GLU A 28 -12.56 7.03 30.58
C GLU A 28 -11.68 5.78 30.50
N HIS A 29 -10.89 5.65 29.43
CA HIS A 29 -10.01 4.52 29.15
C HIS A 29 -8.59 4.97 28.79
N ASN A 30 -8.25 6.25 29.04
CA ASN A 30 -6.97 6.87 28.67
C ASN A 30 -6.64 6.63 27.16
N ALA A 31 -7.67 6.54 26.31
CA ALA A 31 -7.54 6.12 24.92
C ALA A 31 -7.03 7.29 24.07
N ASN A 32 -5.82 7.14 23.53
CA ASN A 32 -5.09 8.16 22.79
C ASN A 32 -4.69 7.60 21.42
N ILE A 33 -5.12 8.27 20.34
CA ILE A 33 -4.68 8.02 18.97
C ILE A 33 -3.48 8.92 18.65
N PHE A 34 -2.41 8.33 18.12
CA PHE A 34 -1.26 9.04 17.58
C PHE A 34 -1.44 9.32 16.08
N PHE A 35 -1.02 10.50 15.64
CA PHE A 35 -0.95 10.85 14.22
C PHE A 35 0.35 11.59 13.90
N TRP A 36 0.72 11.57 12.63
CA TRP A 36 1.80 12.38 12.05
C TRP A 36 1.31 13.04 10.75
N LEU A 37 1.13 14.36 10.79
CA LEU A 37 0.75 15.23 9.68
C LEU A 37 2.01 15.75 8.98
N LEU A 38 2.10 15.55 7.67
CA LEU A 38 3.01 16.26 6.75
C LEU A 38 2.21 17.31 5.97
N ASN A 39 2.75 18.51 5.83
CA ASN A 39 2.12 19.55 5.00
C ASN A 39 2.56 19.45 3.54
N SER A 40 1.65 19.80 2.62
CA SER A 40 1.94 19.85 1.18
C SER A 40 3.15 20.75 0.88
N GLN A 41 4.08 20.25 0.08
CA GLN A 41 5.18 21.08 -0.46
C GLN A 41 4.70 21.97 -1.60
N ASN A 42 3.73 21.52 -2.39
CA ASN A 42 3.06 22.33 -3.39
C ASN A 42 1.95 23.19 -2.77
N VAL A 43 2.13 24.51 -2.80
CA VAL A 43 1.17 25.50 -2.27
C VAL A 43 -0.12 25.55 -3.11
N LYS A 44 -0.10 25.17 -4.39
CA LYS A 44 -1.30 25.17 -5.24
C LYS A 44 -2.35 24.14 -4.80
N SER A 45 -1.91 23.07 -4.13
CA SER A 45 -2.72 21.94 -3.71
C SER A 45 -2.71 21.75 -2.18
N SER A 46 -2.31 22.77 -1.41
CA SER A 46 -2.34 22.71 0.07
C SER A 46 -3.75 22.67 0.67
N ASN A 47 -4.80 22.70 -0.16
CA ASN A 47 -6.19 22.45 0.22
C ASN A 47 -6.58 20.95 0.13
N LYS A 48 -5.72 20.08 -0.40
CA LYS A 48 -5.91 18.62 -0.41
C LYS A 48 -5.45 18.02 0.92
N LEU A 49 -6.22 17.10 1.49
CA LEU A 49 -5.91 16.40 2.73
C LEU A 49 -6.17 14.90 2.55
N ILE A 50 -5.12 14.09 2.65
CA ILE A 50 -5.20 12.64 2.60
C ILE A 50 -4.96 12.08 4.01
N ILE A 51 -5.86 11.24 4.50
CA ILE A 51 -5.60 10.35 5.64
C ILE A 51 -4.98 9.07 5.09
N TRP A 52 -3.90 8.56 5.69
CA TRP A 52 -3.35 7.23 5.38
C TRP A 52 -3.50 6.25 6.54
N LEU A 53 -3.99 5.05 6.23
CA LEU A 53 -4.25 3.94 7.14
C LEU A 53 -3.60 2.65 6.62
N ASN A 54 -2.62 2.09 7.33
CA ASN A 54 -2.20 0.70 7.10
C ASN A 54 -3.22 -0.30 7.72
N GLY A 55 -3.11 -1.58 7.35
CA GLY A 55 -4.11 -2.62 7.66
C GLY A 55 -3.85 -3.44 8.93
N GLY A 56 -3.60 -4.75 8.73
CA GLY A 56 -3.36 -5.72 9.82
C GLY A 56 -4.47 -6.77 9.98
N PRO A 57 -5.49 -6.58 10.85
CA PRO A 57 -5.82 -5.35 11.56
C PRO A 57 -4.86 -4.99 12.71
N GLY A 58 -4.59 -3.70 12.85
CA GLY A 58 -3.79 -3.11 13.93
C GLY A 58 -2.31 -2.93 13.62
N CYS A 59 -1.93 -2.75 12.35
CA CYS A 59 -0.57 -2.39 11.94
C CYS A 59 -0.40 -0.86 11.81
N SER A 60 0.81 -0.37 12.09
CA SER A 60 1.07 1.06 12.27
C SER A 60 1.09 1.82 10.96
N SER A 61 0.42 2.97 10.91
CA SER A 61 0.51 3.86 9.75
C SER A 61 1.87 4.57 9.63
N MET A 62 2.81 4.26 10.53
CA MET A 62 4.23 4.61 10.37
C MET A 62 4.93 3.77 9.30
N ASP A 63 4.37 2.62 8.91
CA ASP A 63 4.90 1.81 7.82
C ASP A 63 4.72 2.59 6.50
N GLY A 64 3.52 3.13 6.25
CA GLY A 64 3.25 4.11 5.20
C GLY A 64 4.25 5.29 5.18
N MET A 65 4.55 5.86 6.35
CA MET A 65 5.47 6.99 6.52
C MET A 65 6.93 6.66 6.16
N PHE A 66 7.42 5.48 6.55
CA PHE A 66 8.85 5.14 6.56
C PHE A 66 9.27 4.04 5.56
N LEU A 67 8.32 3.45 4.84
CA LEU A 67 8.54 2.40 3.84
C LEU A 67 7.85 2.73 2.49
N GLU A 68 6.69 3.37 2.50
CA GLU A 68 5.81 3.50 1.32
C GLU A 68 5.64 4.94 0.79
N ASN A 69 4.45 5.55 0.92
CA ASN A 69 4.09 6.84 0.33
C ASN A 69 4.47 8.06 1.17
N GLY A 70 5.07 7.86 2.35
CA GLY A 70 5.79 8.89 3.07
C GLY A 70 7.16 9.20 2.46
N PRO A 71 7.74 10.37 2.76
CA PRO A 71 9.01 10.82 2.18
C PRO A 71 10.23 10.17 2.81
N TYR A 72 10.10 9.61 4.01
CA TYR A 72 11.24 9.20 4.82
C TYR A 72 11.61 7.73 4.55
N ARG A 73 12.92 7.41 4.57
CA ARG A 73 13.41 6.03 4.70
C ARG A 73 14.52 5.97 5.76
N VAL A 74 14.61 4.84 6.45
CA VAL A 74 15.55 4.64 7.57
C VAL A 74 16.76 3.83 7.12
N ASN A 75 17.94 4.44 7.16
CA ASN A 75 19.19 3.80 6.76
C ASN A 75 19.69 2.80 7.82
N PRO A 76 20.55 1.82 7.46
CA PRO A 76 21.12 0.85 8.40
C PRO A 76 21.90 1.42 9.60
N ASP A 77 22.32 2.69 9.56
CA ASP A 77 22.96 3.39 10.69
C ASP A 77 21.99 4.19 11.57
N LEU A 78 20.68 4.08 11.31
CA LEU A 78 19.57 4.84 11.90
C LEU A 78 19.64 6.36 11.65
N SER A 79 20.20 6.77 10.51
CA SER A 79 19.94 8.09 9.91
C SER A 79 18.74 8.02 8.96
N VAL A 80 18.04 9.14 8.77
CA VAL A 80 16.90 9.25 7.85
C VAL A 80 17.28 10.08 6.64
N ASN A 81 16.87 9.64 5.44
CA ASN A 81 16.92 10.42 4.21
C ASN A 81 15.49 10.72 3.72
N ILE A 82 15.39 11.54 2.67
CA ILE A 82 14.14 11.81 1.94
C ILE A 82 14.23 11.15 0.56
N SER A 83 13.18 10.43 0.17
CA SER A 83 12.98 9.82 -1.15
C SER A 83 11.92 10.57 -1.95
N SER A 84 12.05 10.56 -3.28
CA SER A 84 11.04 11.03 -4.23
C SER A 84 9.85 10.07 -4.32
N GLY A 85 8.65 10.58 -4.64
CA GLY A 85 7.42 9.78 -4.74
C GLY A 85 6.50 9.90 -3.52
N GLY A 86 6.94 10.57 -2.45
CA GLY A 86 6.11 10.77 -1.28
C GLY A 86 4.93 11.71 -1.56
N TRP A 87 3.72 11.35 -1.12
CA TRP A 87 2.48 12.07 -1.47
C TRP A 87 2.39 13.48 -0.87
N GLN A 88 3.22 13.81 0.12
CA GLN A 88 3.36 15.17 0.67
C GLN A 88 3.86 16.20 -0.36
N ASP A 89 4.35 15.77 -1.52
CA ASP A 89 4.77 16.68 -2.58
C ASP A 89 3.57 17.47 -3.14
N HIS A 90 2.37 16.86 -3.17
CA HIS A 90 1.15 17.46 -3.72
C HIS A 90 -0.07 17.48 -2.78
N ALA A 91 -0.04 16.85 -1.60
CA ALA A 91 -1.13 16.91 -0.62
C ALA A 91 -0.61 17.15 0.81
N ASN A 92 -1.50 17.57 1.73
CA ASN A 92 -1.24 17.32 3.15
C ASN A 92 -1.56 15.85 3.42
N ILE A 93 -0.68 15.13 4.09
CA ILE A 93 -0.91 13.71 4.44
C ILE A 93 -0.97 13.56 5.96
N VAL A 94 -1.85 12.70 6.49
CA VAL A 94 -1.92 12.38 7.91
C VAL A 94 -1.89 10.86 8.08
N PHE A 95 -0.75 10.36 8.53
CA PHE A 95 -0.62 8.97 8.96
C PHE A 95 -1.24 8.82 10.34
N VAL A 96 -2.20 7.92 10.52
CA VAL A 96 -2.92 7.72 11.79
C VAL A 96 -2.75 6.29 12.29
N ASP A 97 -2.14 6.13 13.47
CA ASP A 97 -2.05 4.82 14.12
C ASP A 97 -3.43 4.45 14.69
N GLN A 98 -4.17 3.61 13.98
CA GLN A 98 -5.52 3.20 14.37
C GLN A 98 -5.76 1.71 14.09
N PRO A 99 -6.67 1.04 14.82
CA PRO A 99 -7.39 1.55 15.99
C PRO A 99 -6.49 1.81 17.21
N VAL A 100 -7.09 2.36 18.27
CA VAL A 100 -6.45 2.51 19.59
C VAL A 100 -5.74 1.22 20.02
N GLY A 101 -4.45 1.30 20.36
CA GLY A 101 -3.59 0.14 20.67
C GLY A 101 -2.62 -0.26 19.54
N THR A 102 -2.71 0.38 18.38
CA THR A 102 -1.82 0.21 17.20
C THR A 102 -0.61 1.15 17.28
N GLY A 103 0.59 0.71 16.90
CA GLY A 103 1.76 1.59 16.80
C GLY A 103 2.06 2.39 18.07
N PHE A 104 2.03 3.73 17.97
CA PHE A 104 2.14 4.65 19.10
C PHE A 104 0.81 4.91 19.83
N SER A 105 -0.34 4.53 19.28
CA SER A 105 -1.66 4.68 19.92
C SER A 105 -1.82 3.70 21.08
N PHE A 106 -2.51 4.12 22.14
CA PHE A 106 -2.63 3.33 23.38
C PHE A 106 -3.94 3.62 24.12
N ALA A 107 -4.31 2.70 25.00
CA ALA A 107 -5.35 2.84 26.02
C ALA A 107 -5.02 1.94 27.22
N ASP A 108 -5.89 1.95 28.22
CA ASP A 108 -5.94 0.89 29.22
C ASP A 108 -6.27 -0.47 28.53
N THR A 109 -5.70 -1.56 29.05
CA THR A 109 -5.41 -2.78 28.26
C THR A 109 -6.59 -3.57 27.70
N ASP A 110 -7.80 -3.33 28.19
CA ASP A 110 -9.03 -4.04 27.79
C ASP A 110 -10.00 -3.18 26.95
N SER A 111 -9.57 -1.96 26.61
CA SER A 111 -10.39 -0.90 26.00
C SER A 111 -10.17 -0.71 24.50
N TYR A 112 -9.72 -1.75 23.80
CA TYR A 112 -9.68 -1.78 22.33
C TYR A 112 -11.09 -1.97 21.75
N VAL A 113 -11.29 -1.42 20.55
CA VAL A 113 -12.52 -1.61 19.74
C VAL A 113 -12.68 -3.06 19.30
N LYS A 114 -13.94 -3.50 19.17
CA LYS A 114 -14.33 -4.91 18.98
C LYS A 114 -15.07 -5.18 17.67
N ASN A 115 -15.39 -4.14 16.92
CA ASN A 115 -16.08 -4.24 15.63
C ASN A 115 -15.85 -3.00 14.75
N MET A 116 -16.09 -3.13 13.44
CA MET A 116 -15.88 -2.01 12.49
C MET A 116 -16.80 -0.80 12.73
N THR A 117 -17.98 -0.99 13.33
CA THR A 117 -18.85 0.14 13.73
C THR A 117 -18.22 0.97 14.86
N GLU A 118 -17.58 0.32 15.83
CA GLU A 118 -16.75 0.98 16.84
C GLU A 118 -15.49 1.63 16.23
N VAL A 119 -14.86 1.02 15.22
CA VAL A 119 -13.74 1.63 14.47
C VAL A 119 -14.19 2.94 13.82
N GLY A 120 -15.25 2.92 13.01
CA GLY A 120 -15.78 4.11 12.33
C GLY A 120 -16.13 5.23 13.31
N THR A 121 -16.85 4.90 14.39
CA THR A 121 -17.22 5.86 15.45
C THR A 121 -16.02 6.42 16.20
N SER A 122 -15.01 5.59 16.49
CA SER A 122 -13.77 6.04 17.13
C SER A 122 -12.94 6.93 16.22
N PHE A 123 -12.94 6.64 14.91
CA PHE A 123 -12.18 7.41 13.92
C PHE A 123 -12.82 8.76 13.61
N THR A 124 -14.15 8.85 13.44
CA THR A 124 -14.81 10.16 13.29
C THR A 124 -14.66 11.00 14.55
N LYS A 125 -14.66 10.38 15.75
CA LYS A 125 -14.35 11.10 16.99
C LYS A 125 -12.90 11.60 17.05
N PHE A 126 -11.94 10.91 16.44
CA PHE A 126 -10.58 11.41 16.23
C PHE A 126 -10.56 12.59 15.24
N LEU A 127 -11.26 12.49 14.10
CA LEU A 127 -11.33 13.55 13.10
C LEU A 127 -11.91 14.86 13.68
N ASP A 128 -13.00 14.78 14.47
CA ASP A 128 -13.55 15.94 15.19
C ASP A 128 -12.47 16.67 16.01
N LEU A 129 -11.75 15.93 16.86
CA LEU A 129 -10.73 16.48 17.74
C LEU A 129 -9.47 16.94 16.98
N PHE A 130 -9.16 16.30 15.85
CA PHE A 130 -8.09 16.74 14.94
C PHE A 130 -8.47 18.08 14.28
N PHE A 131 -9.71 18.25 13.82
CA PHE A 131 -10.19 19.49 13.21
C PHE A 131 -10.42 20.62 14.22
N GLU A 132 -10.69 20.32 15.49
CA GLU A 132 -10.62 21.32 16.59
C GLU A 132 -9.19 21.87 16.78
N ILE A 133 -8.16 21.03 16.58
CA ILE A 133 -6.73 21.43 16.71
C ILE A 133 -6.24 22.11 15.42
N PHE A 134 -6.69 21.66 14.25
CA PHE A 134 -6.32 22.16 12.93
C PHE A 134 -7.57 22.63 12.15
N PRO A 135 -8.18 23.77 12.52
CA PRO A 135 -9.37 24.28 11.81
C PRO A 135 -9.10 24.59 10.34
N ASP A 136 -7.87 25.01 10.00
CA ASP A 136 -7.38 25.19 8.62
C ASP A 136 -7.30 23.88 7.81
N ARG A 137 -7.54 22.72 8.42
CA ARG A 137 -7.64 21.41 7.75
C ARG A 137 -9.09 20.91 7.66
N ALA A 138 -10.02 21.47 8.44
CA ALA A 138 -11.44 21.14 8.38
C ALA A 138 -12.11 21.61 7.09
N ALA A 139 -11.52 22.62 6.43
CA ALA A 139 -11.96 23.17 5.14
C ALA A 139 -11.18 22.60 3.95
N ASN A 140 -10.34 21.57 4.14
CA ASN A 140 -9.64 20.89 3.06
C ASN A 140 -10.53 19.83 2.39
N GLU A 141 -10.30 19.63 1.10
CA GLU A 141 -10.81 18.47 0.36
C GLU A 141 -10.21 17.19 0.95
N LEU A 142 -11.05 16.36 1.55
CA LEU A 142 -10.65 15.22 2.37
C LEU A 142 -10.73 13.91 1.59
N TYR A 143 -9.64 13.16 1.57
CA TYR A 143 -9.54 11.82 1.00
C TYR A 143 -9.12 10.83 2.08
N VAL A 144 -9.66 9.62 2.06
CA VAL A 144 -9.23 8.55 2.98
C VAL A 144 -8.58 7.44 2.17
N ALA A 145 -7.30 7.21 2.44
CA ALA A 145 -6.45 6.29 1.72
C ALA A 145 -5.85 5.23 2.64
N GLY A 146 -5.46 4.09 2.08
CA GLY A 146 -4.80 3.03 2.83
C GLY A 146 -4.69 1.73 2.04
N GLU A 147 -4.22 0.68 2.71
CA GLU A 147 -3.95 -0.62 2.11
C GLU A 147 -4.43 -1.81 2.97
N SER A 148 -4.45 -3.02 2.39
CA SER A 148 -4.63 -4.27 3.13
C SER A 148 -5.98 -4.30 3.86
N PHE A 149 -6.00 -4.62 5.16
CA PHE A 149 -7.22 -4.54 6.01
C PHE A 149 -7.85 -3.13 6.08
N ALA A 150 -7.17 -2.07 5.64
CA ALA A 150 -7.82 -0.76 5.45
C ALA A 150 -8.90 -0.79 4.36
N GLY A 151 -8.90 -1.78 3.46
CA GLY A 151 -10.05 -2.07 2.61
C GLY A 151 -11.34 -2.32 3.38
N THR A 152 -11.24 -2.84 4.62
CA THR A 152 -12.38 -2.97 5.54
C THR A 152 -12.58 -1.68 6.36
N TYR A 153 -11.51 -1.05 6.87
CA TYR A 153 -11.63 0.18 7.67
C TYR A 153 -12.26 1.35 6.90
N ILE A 154 -11.79 1.59 5.66
CA ILE A 154 -12.04 2.82 4.92
C ILE A 154 -13.53 2.98 4.55
N PRO A 155 -14.25 1.96 4.04
CA PRO A 155 -15.69 2.08 3.80
C PRO A 155 -16.50 2.28 5.09
N TYR A 156 -16.13 1.65 6.21
CA TYR A 156 -16.82 1.86 7.49
C TYR A 156 -16.61 3.27 8.06
N ILE A 157 -15.40 3.82 7.93
CA ILE A 157 -15.09 5.21 8.29
C ILE A 157 -15.86 6.18 7.38
N ALA A 158 -15.83 5.95 6.07
CA ALA A 158 -16.54 6.77 5.09
C ALA A 158 -18.06 6.76 5.29
N HIS A 159 -18.65 5.60 5.58
CA HIS A 159 -20.08 5.46 5.86
C HIS A 159 -20.49 6.28 7.10
N GLN A 160 -19.75 6.16 8.20
CA GLN A 160 -19.96 6.97 9.41
C GLN A 160 -19.80 8.47 9.12
N MET A 161 -18.82 8.89 8.32
CA MET A 161 -18.64 10.29 7.92
C MET A 161 -19.81 10.84 7.07
N LEU A 162 -20.29 10.06 6.10
CA LEU A 162 -21.41 10.43 5.24
C LEU A 162 -22.71 10.51 6.04
N ARG A 163 -22.96 9.56 6.95
CA ARG A 163 -24.14 9.58 7.82
C ARG A 163 -24.09 10.76 8.81
N GLU A 164 -22.93 11.09 9.37
CA GLU A 164 -22.77 12.29 10.22
C GLU A 164 -22.96 13.61 9.45
N ASN A 165 -22.64 13.66 8.15
CA ASN A 165 -22.96 14.81 7.29
C ASN A 165 -24.48 14.97 7.11
N GLU A 166 -25.20 13.86 6.86
CA GLU A 166 -26.66 13.86 6.69
C GLU A 166 -27.39 14.19 7.99
N GLU A 167 -27.04 13.52 9.10
CA GLU A 167 -27.57 13.77 10.45
C GLU A 167 -27.39 15.23 10.88
N ALA A 168 -26.28 15.87 10.50
CA ALA A 168 -26.00 17.28 10.79
C ALA A 168 -26.67 18.27 9.82
N GLY A 169 -27.23 17.81 8.70
CA GLY A 169 -27.80 18.65 7.64
C GLY A 169 -26.77 19.58 6.96
N LYS A 170 -25.48 19.22 6.99
CA LYS A 170 -24.36 20.03 6.46
C LYS A 170 -23.14 19.15 6.19
N THR A 171 -22.26 19.62 5.31
CA THR A 171 -20.89 19.07 5.21
C THR A 171 -20.13 19.34 6.51
N LYS A 172 -20.00 18.31 7.35
CA LYS A 172 -19.12 18.24 8.52
C LYS A 172 -17.71 17.79 8.10
N TYR A 173 -17.65 16.84 7.16
CA TYR A 173 -16.44 16.36 6.51
C TYR A 173 -16.59 16.50 5.00
N ASP A 174 -15.68 17.24 4.34
CA ASP A 174 -15.72 17.43 2.88
C ASP A 174 -15.02 16.28 2.13
N LEU A 175 -15.54 15.07 2.33
CA LEU A 175 -15.04 13.83 1.74
C LEU A 175 -15.16 13.88 0.20
N LYS A 176 -14.04 13.72 -0.50
CA LYS A 176 -13.92 13.78 -1.97
C LYS A 176 -13.59 12.46 -2.64
N GLY A 177 -13.16 11.44 -1.90
CA GLY A 177 -12.92 10.12 -2.45
C GLY A 177 -12.16 9.18 -1.52
N LEU A 178 -12.20 7.89 -1.86
CA LEU A 178 -11.53 6.81 -1.13
C LEU A 178 -10.46 6.16 -2.02
N VAL A 179 -9.35 5.73 -1.43
CA VAL A 179 -8.21 5.13 -2.15
C VAL A 179 -7.77 3.86 -1.42
N ILE A 180 -7.95 2.69 -2.03
CA ILE A 180 -7.74 1.40 -1.36
C ILE A 180 -6.79 0.54 -2.17
N GLY A 181 -5.61 0.29 -1.60
CA GLY A 181 -4.58 -0.60 -2.16
C GLY A 181 -4.72 -2.02 -1.65
N ASN A 182 -4.63 -3.01 -2.55
CA ASN A 182 -4.55 -4.44 -2.21
C ASN A 182 -5.51 -4.80 -1.06
N GLY A 183 -6.77 -4.36 -1.21
CA GLY A 183 -7.68 -4.19 -0.08
C GLY A 183 -8.43 -5.46 0.29
N TRP A 184 -8.49 -5.78 1.57
CA TRP A 184 -9.42 -6.79 2.09
C TRP A 184 -10.81 -6.17 2.28
N ILE A 185 -11.73 -6.44 1.35
CA ILE A 185 -13.01 -5.76 1.18
C ILE A 185 -14.19 -6.75 1.22
N SER A 186 -14.05 -7.88 0.51
CA SER A 186 -15.12 -8.83 0.18
C SER A 186 -14.63 -10.29 0.35
N PRO A 187 -14.72 -10.86 1.57
CA PRO A 187 -14.20 -12.19 1.88
C PRO A 187 -14.74 -13.27 0.93
N ARG A 188 -16.04 -13.24 0.62
CA ARG A 188 -16.70 -14.15 -0.32
C ARG A 188 -15.94 -14.29 -1.64
N HIS A 189 -15.67 -13.17 -2.30
CA HIS A 189 -15.05 -13.16 -3.62
C HIS A 189 -13.52 -13.32 -3.55
N GLN A 190 -12.88 -12.79 -2.51
CA GLN A 190 -11.42 -12.79 -2.39
C GLN A 190 -10.84 -14.13 -1.94
N TYR A 191 -11.53 -14.91 -1.08
CA TYR A 191 -11.09 -16.27 -0.76
C TYR A 191 -11.18 -17.20 -1.98
N GLU A 192 -12.25 -17.10 -2.78
CA GLU A 192 -12.43 -17.89 -4.00
C GLU A 192 -11.36 -17.54 -5.05
N ALA A 193 -11.17 -16.25 -5.32
CA ALA A 193 -10.10 -15.76 -6.20
C ALA A 193 -8.69 -16.16 -5.73
N SER A 194 -8.44 -16.29 -4.43
CA SER A 194 -7.12 -16.68 -3.91
C SER A 194 -6.74 -18.13 -4.28
N PHE A 195 -7.72 -19.03 -4.44
CA PHE A 195 -7.48 -20.35 -5.00
C PHE A 195 -7.11 -20.26 -6.49
N ASP A 196 -7.90 -19.54 -7.29
CA ASP A 196 -7.68 -19.40 -8.74
C ASP A 196 -6.38 -18.66 -9.08
N PHE A 197 -6.03 -17.63 -8.30
CA PHE A 197 -4.75 -16.92 -8.41
C PHE A 197 -3.58 -17.83 -8.07
N ALA A 198 -3.66 -18.58 -6.96
CA ALA A 198 -2.60 -19.53 -6.60
C ALA A 198 -2.48 -20.70 -7.60
N VAL A 199 -3.56 -21.10 -8.27
CA VAL A 199 -3.52 -22.07 -9.37
C VAL A 199 -2.88 -21.47 -10.63
N SER A 200 -3.35 -20.31 -11.09
CA SER A 200 -2.86 -19.67 -12.33
C SER A 200 -1.39 -19.23 -12.24
N ARG A 201 -0.95 -18.77 -11.06
CA ARG A 201 0.46 -18.45 -10.77
C ARG A 201 1.35 -19.68 -10.52
N LYS A 202 0.86 -20.91 -10.79
CA LYS A 202 1.55 -22.21 -10.60
C LYS A 202 2.02 -22.45 -9.14
N LEU A 203 1.39 -21.84 -8.13
CA LEU A 203 1.73 -22.01 -6.69
C LEU A 203 1.08 -23.26 -6.09
N LEU A 204 -0.21 -23.50 -6.34
CA LEU A 204 -0.93 -24.71 -5.91
C LEU A 204 -0.68 -25.86 -6.89
N SER A 205 0.01 -26.91 -6.43
CA SER A 205 0.39 -28.05 -7.27
C SER A 205 0.17 -29.42 -6.61
N GLY A 206 0.17 -30.48 -7.42
CA GLY A 206 0.14 -31.87 -6.94
C GLY A 206 -0.98 -32.16 -5.94
N SER A 207 -0.62 -32.72 -4.78
CA SER A 207 -1.56 -33.01 -3.69
C SER A 207 -2.15 -31.77 -3.03
N TYR A 208 -1.44 -30.63 -3.02
CA TYR A 208 -1.90 -29.42 -2.37
C TYR A 208 -3.08 -28.78 -3.09
N LYS A 209 -3.12 -28.81 -4.43
CA LYS A 209 -4.30 -28.35 -5.18
C LYS A 209 -5.57 -29.13 -4.78
N ASN A 210 -5.45 -30.42 -4.51
CA ASN A 210 -6.58 -31.25 -4.06
C ASN A 210 -6.97 -30.97 -2.60
N ILE A 211 -6.04 -30.54 -1.74
CA ILE A 211 -6.32 -30.13 -0.36
C ILE A 211 -7.02 -28.77 -0.36
N ALA A 212 -6.46 -27.79 -1.08
CA ALA A 212 -7.03 -26.46 -1.23
C ALA A 212 -8.44 -26.49 -1.84
N SER A 213 -8.72 -27.40 -2.77
CA SER A 213 -10.09 -27.63 -3.28
C SER A 213 -11.07 -28.11 -2.18
N GLN A 214 -10.64 -29.01 -1.28
CA GLN A 214 -11.46 -29.43 -0.13
C GLN A 214 -11.65 -28.29 0.88
N HIS A 215 -10.63 -27.43 1.07
CA HIS A 215 -10.74 -26.25 1.92
C HIS A 215 -11.65 -25.17 1.27
N LEU A 216 -11.61 -24.99 -0.05
CA LEU A 216 -12.50 -24.10 -0.80
C LEU A 216 -13.96 -24.53 -0.66
N ASP A 217 -14.24 -25.83 -0.79
CA ASP A 217 -15.58 -26.37 -0.58
C ASP A 217 -16.12 -26.16 0.84
N MET A 218 -15.25 -26.24 1.87
CA MET A 218 -15.64 -25.95 3.25
C MET A 218 -15.76 -24.43 3.50
N CYS A 219 -14.95 -23.62 2.84
CA CYS A 219 -15.03 -22.17 2.84
C CYS A 219 -16.34 -21.67 2.20
N ARG A 220 -16.68 -22.11 0.99
CA ARG A 220 -17.96 -21.87 0.30
C ARG A 220 -19.15 -22.19 1.21
N LYS A 221 -19.11 -23.33 1.92
CA LYS A 221 -20.14 -23.76 2.89
C LYS A 221 -20.19 -22.89 4.16
N ALA A 222 -19.06 -22.37 4.64
CA ALA A 222 -19.02 -21.45 5.79
C ALA A 222 -19.56 -20.05 5.44
N ILE A 223 -19.12 -19.48 4.32
CA ILE A 223 -19.61 -18.19 3.78
C ILE A 223 -21.12 -18.23 3.53
N ALA A 224 -21.65 -19.38 3.07
CA ALA A 224 -23.09 -19.57 2.89
C ALA A 224 -23.90 -19.64 4.19
N SER A 225 -23.25 -19.80 5.36
CA SER A 225 -23.90 -19.84 6.68
C SER A 225 -23.81 -18.53 7.44
N GLU A 226 -22.65 -17.87 7.45
CA GLU A 226 -22.44 -16.54 8.06
C GLU A 226 -21.26 -15.85 7.36
N GLU A 227 -21.51 -14.77 6.61
CA GLU A 227 -20.45 -14.02 5.95
C GLU A 227 -19.83 -12.99 6.91
N LEU A 228 -18.67 -13.37 7.48
CA LEU A 228 -17.86 -12.57 8.38
C LEU A 228 -16.63 -12.01 7.67
N ILE A 229 -16.06 -10.93 8.21
CA ILE A 229 -14.84 -10.28 7.69
C ILE A 229 -13.63 -11.23 7.63
N SER A 230 -13.53 -12.21 8.53
CA SER A 230 -12.57 -13.32 8.43
C SER A 230 -13.25 -14.63 8.83
N ILE A 231 -12.92 -15.71 8.11
CA ILE A 231 -13.53 -17.04 8.27
C ILE A 231 -12.38 -18.06 8.33
N TYR A 232 -12.08 -18.57 9.53
CA TYR A 232 -10.90 -19.41 9.81
C TYR A 232 -10.65 -20.56 8.81
N ILE A 233 -11.70 -21.24 8.33
CA ILE A 233 -11.55 -22.34 7.37
C ILE A 233 -11.17 -21.87 5.96
N CYS A 234 -11.49 -20.62 5.61
CA CYS A 234 -11.08 -19.99 4.36
C CYS A 234 -9.61 -19.52 4.39
N GLU A 235 -9.09 -19.10 5.54
CA GLU A 235 -7.67 -18.74 5.72
C GLU A 235 -6.72 -19.91 5.40
N GLN A 236 -7.23 -21.15 5.38
CA GLN A 236 -6.46 -22.32 4.94
C GLN A 236 -6.07 -22.23 3.46
N LEU A 237 -6.79 -21.51 2.60
CA LEU A 237 -6.48 -21.39 1.17
C LEU A 237 -5.14 -20.68 0.91
N LEU A 238 -4.89 -19.58 1.64
CA LEU A 238 -3.58 -18.92 1.65
C LEU A 238 -2.49 -19.84 2.23
N THR A 239 -2.83 -20.54 3.31
CA THR A 239 -1.92 -21.50 3.96
C THR A 239 -1.52 -22.64 3.01
N ASP A 240 -2.46 -23.22 2.25
CA ASP A 240 -2.19 -24.29 1.29
C ASP A 240 -1.29 -23.81 0.13
N ALA A 241 -1.47 -22.57 -0.33
CA ALA A 241 -0.63 -21.98 -1.37
C ALA A 241 0.83 -21.79 -0.90
N ILE A 242 1.00 -21.33 0.35
CA ILE A 242 2.31 -21.17 1.00
C ILE A 242 2.96 -22.53 1.28
N ASP A 243 2.24 -23.49 1.85
CA ASP A 243 2.74 -24.85 2.09
C ASP A 243 3.07 -25.58 0.78
N SER A 244 2.28 -25.40 -0.29
CA SER A 244 2.57 -25.93 -1.63
C SER A 244 3.87 -25.38 -2.24
N SER A 245 4.25 -24.15 -1.88
CA SER A 245 5.54 -23.54 -2.28
C SER A 245 6.74 -24.02 -1.44
N THR A 246 6.50 -24.69 -0.32
CA THR A 246 7.50 -24.87 0.74
C THR A 246 8.52 -25.96 0.40
N HIS A 247 9.81 -25.59 0.42
CA HIS A 247 10.91 -26.43 -0.07
C HIS A 247 12.24 -26.21 0.68
N ILE A 248 13.33 -26.85 0.24
CA ILE A 248 14.68 -26.71 0.82
C ILE A 248 15.70 -26.44 -0.29
N VAL A 249 16.23 -25.22 -0.34
CA VAL A 249 17.33 -24.85 -1.26
C VAL A 249 18.66 -25.48 -0.83
N ASN A 250 19.03 -25.39 0.47
CA ASN A 250 20.30 -25.92 0.97
C ASN A 250 20.12 -26.98 2.08
N ARG A 251 20.36 -28.24 1.72
CA ARG A 251 20.28 -29.40 2.63
C ARG A 251 21.28 -29.40 3.79
N LYS A 252 22.25 -28.49 3.85
CA LYS A 252 23.18 -28.38 4.98
C LYS A 252 22.57 -27.65 6.17
N ASP A 253 21.77 -26.63 5.89
CA ASP A 253 21.21 -25.73 6.89
C ASP A 253 19.83 -26.21 7.36
N ASN A 254 19.16 -27.05 6.54
CA ASN A 254 17.88 -27.70 6.84
C ASN A 254 16.76 -26.68 7.19
N GLN A 255 16.89 -25.46 6.72
CA GLN A 255 15.85 -24.44 6.75
C GLN A 255 14.83 -24.75 5.63
N MET A 256 13.55 -24.73 5.99
CA MET A 256 12.46 -24.73 5.03
C MET A 256 12.27 -23.29 4.54
N LEU A 257 12.08 -23.11 3.24
CA LEU A 257 11.80 -21.82 2.61
C LEU A 257 10.47 -21.87 1.85
N CYS A 258 9.82 -20.73 1.70
CA CYS A 258 8.48 -20.56 1.14
C CYS A 258 8.36 -19.26 0.33
N VAL A 259 7.27 -19.15 -0.44
CA VAL A 259 6.90 -17.89 -1.10
C VAL A 259 6.53 -16.81 -0.07
N ASN A 260 6.89 -15.57 -0.37
CA ASN A 260 6.41 -14.40 0.36
C ASN A 260 4.93 -14.17 0.02
N GLN A 261 4.05 -14.13 1.03
CA GLN A 261 2.62 -13.88 0.84
C GLN A 261 2.27 -12.46 0.33
N TYR A 262 3.23 -11.53 0.40
CA TYR A 262 3.09 -10.16 -0.11
C TYR A 262 3.69 -9.97 -1.51
N ASP A 263 4.62 -10.84 -1.94
CA ASP A 263 5.23 -10.80 -3.28
C ASP A 263 5.64 -12.20 -3.78
N ILE A 264 4.86 -12.78 -4.68
CA ILE A 264 5.10 -14.15 -5.19
C ILE A 264 6.36 -14.29 -6.06
N ARG A 265 7.05 -13.19 -6.38
CA ARG A 265 8.37 -13.19 -7.02
C ARG A 265 9.46 -13.61 -6.02
N MET A 266 9.27 -13.36 -4.73
CA MET A 266 10.18 -13.74 -3.65
C MET A 266 9.82 -15.15 -3.16
N LYS A 267 10.66 -16.14 -3.48
CA LYS A 267 10.34 -17.57 -3.31
C LYS A 267 11.14 -18.29 -2.21
N ASP A 268 12.10 -17.59 -1.62
CA ASP A 268 13.12 -18.13 -0.72
C ASP A 268 13.00 -17.56 0.71
N GLU A 269 11.79 -17.16 1.14
CA GLU A 269 11.57 -16.60 2.48
C GLU A 269 11.64 -17.68 3.58
N PRO A 270 12.10 -17.35 4.80
CA PRO A 270 12.11 -18.29 5.93
C PRO A 270 10.71 -18.84 6.26
N SER A 271 10.53 -20.16 6.27
CA SER A 271 9.32 -20.79 6.84
C SER A 271 9.47 -20.94 8.37
N PRO A 272 8.43 -20.64 9.18
CA PRO A 272 7.04 -20.37 8.80
C PRO A 272 6.69 -18.90 8.57
N ASP A 273 7.68 -17.99 8.53
CA ASP A 273 7.43 -16.54 8.47
C ASP A 273 6.89 -16.13 7.08
N CYS A 274 7.39 -16.69 5.98
CA CYS A 274 6.80 -16.61 4.62
C CYS A 274 6.30 -15.20 4.22
N GLY A 275 7.13 -14.18 4.43
CA GLY A 275 6.81 -12.76 4.21
C GLY A 275 6.58 -11.93 5.47
N MET A 276 6.27 -12.51 6.64
CA MET A 276 6.01 -11.81 7.90
C MET A 276 7.23 -11.07 8.51
N THR A 277 8.34 -10.92 7.78
CA THR A 277 9.50 -10.09 8.14
C THR A 277 9.99 -9.22 6.97
N TRP A 278 9.16 -9.08 5.93
CA TRP A 278 9.34 -8.21 4.78
C TRP A 278 8.49 -6.93 4.95
N PRO A 279 8.92 -5.76 4.43
CA PRO A 279 10.21 -5.50 3.82
C PRO A 279 11.33 -5.53 4.86
N HIS A 280 12.52 -6.00 4.51
CA HIS A 280 13.59 -6.27 5.48
C HIS A 280 14.06 -5.00 6.23
N GLU A 281 13.88 -3.83 5.61
CA GLU A 281 14.06 -2.48 6.15
C GLU A 281 13.17 -2.17 7.37
N LEU A 282 12.05 -2.86 7.57
CA LEU A 282 11.19 -2.77 8.75
C LEU A 282 11.98 -2.92 10.05
N THR A 283 12.99 -3.80 10.05
CA THR A 283 13.91 -4.03 11.17
C THR A 283 14.75 -2.78 11.54
N GLN A 284 14.88 -1.81 10.65
CA GLN A 284 15.57 -0.54 10.83
C GLN A 284 14.56 0.53 11.26
N VAL A 285 13.38 0.56 10.63
CA VAL A 285 12.24 1.40 11.04
C VAL A 285 11.88 1.16 12.50
N GLN A 286 11.71 -0.10 12.93
CA GLN A 286 11.43 -0.46 14.31
C GLN A 286 12.49 0.06 15.29
N LYS A 287 13.79 -0.07 14.94
CA LYS A 287 14.90 0.40 15.78
C LYS A 287 14.98 1.92 15.86
N TYR A 288 14.55 2.63 14.82
CA TYR A 288 14.47 4.09 14.80
C TYR A 288 13.27 4.59 15.62
N LEU A 289 12.08 4.01 15.42
CA LEU A 289 10.86 4.36 16.15
C LEU A 289 10.86 3.91 17.62
N GLN A 290 11.78 3.01 18.02
CA GLN A 290 12.06 2.68 19.42
C GLN A 290 13.23 3.49 20.03
N ASP A 291 13.93 4.35 19.29
CA ASP A 291 15.01 5.19 19.86
C ASP A 291 14.42 6.25 20.80
N LYS A 292 14.97 6.35 22.02
CA LYS A 292 14.41 7.19 23.08
C LYS A 292 14.48 8.69 22.80
N GLU A 293 15.42 9.15 21.98
CA GLU A 293 15.44 10.56 21.56
C GLU A 293 14.49 10.80 20.39
N VAL A 294 14.23 9.81 19.52
CA VAL A 294 13.18 9.87 18.48
C VAL A 294 11.79 9.90 19.13
N VAL A 295 11.42 8.91 19.96
CA VAL A 295 10.12 8.81 20.68
C VAL A 295 9.80 10.08 21.48
N LYS A 296 10.83 10.78 21.96
CA LYS A 296 10.74 12.04 22.71
C LYS A 296 10.61 13.26 21.79
N ALA A 297 11.36 13.29 20.68
CA ALA A 297 11.24 14.33 19.66
C ALA A 297 9.85 14.34 19.02
N ILE A 298 9.29 13.17 18.69
CA ILE A 298 7.94 13.01 18.11
C ILE A 298 6.80 13.06 19.16
N HIS A 299 7.13 13.39 20.41
CA HIS A 299 6.19 13.49 21.54
C HIS A 299 5.39 12.22 21.88
N ALA A 300 5.76 11.06 21.33
CA ALA A 300 5.07 9.78 21.52
C ALA A 300 5.33 9.12 22.90
N SER A 301 6.11 9.76 23.78
CA SER A 301 6.55 9.20 25.08
C SER A 301 5.44 8.87 26.10
N LYS A 302 4.16 9.10 25.77
CA LYS A 302 3.03 8.55 26.53
C LYS A 302 2.88 7.02 26.34
N GLN A 303 3.20 6.48 25.16
CA GLN A 303 3.14 5.04 24.88
C GLN A 303 4.27 4.33 25.63
N MET A 304 3.94 3.65 26.72
CA MET A 304 4.90 3.00 27.61
C MET A 304 5.39 1.63 27.12
N LEU A 305 4.68 1.00 26.18
CA LEU A 305 5.08 -0.30 25.61
C LEU A 305 6.19 -0.16 24.54
N GLY A 306 6.38 1.05 24.00
CA GLY A 306 7.20 1.30 22.82
C GLY A 306 6.44 1.04 21.51
N TRP A 307 7.04 1.42 20.38
CA TRP A 307 6.47 1.16 19.06
C TRP A 307 6.66 -0.32 18.66
N THR A 308 5.62 -0.88 18.07
CA THR A 308 5.68 -2.08 17.24
C THR A 308 4.83 -1.83 16.00
N GLU A 309 5.18 -2.48 14.89
CA GLU A 309 4.44 -2.45 13.62
C GLU A 309 3.01 -2.98 13.84
N CYS A 310 2.83 -4.31 13.91
CA CYS A 310 1.51 -4.91 14.13
C CYS A 310 1.19 -5.21 15.61
N SER A 311 0.05 -4.71 16.10
CA SER A 311 -0.46 -4.91 17.46
C SER A 311 -1.36 -6.14 17.55
N GLY A 312 -0.77 -7.28 17.91
CA GLY A 312 -1.51 -8.51 18.18
C GLY A 312 -2.58 -8.39 19.29
N GLY A 313 -2.57 -7.31 20.09
CA GLY A 313 -3.64 -6.97 21.02
C GLY A 313 -4.91 -6.49 20.31
N VAL A 314 -4.76 -5.54 19.39
CA VAL A 314 -5.83 -5.01 18.54
C VAL A 314 -6.38 -6.09 17.62
N HIS A 315 -5.49 -6.87 16.98
CA HIS A 315 -5.90 -7.99 16.12
C HIS A 315 -6.85 -8.94 16.86
N ARG A 316 -6.49 -9.40 18.07
CA ARG A 316 -7.34 -10.30 18.89
C ARG A 316 -8.63 -9.68 19.38
N ALA A 317 -8.71 -8.35 19.52
CA ALA A 317 -9.95 -7.67 19.88
C ALA A 317 -10.95 -7.68 18.71
N LEU A 318 -10.45 -7.65 17.48
CA LEU A 318 -11.23 -7.67 16.24
C LEU A 318 -11.46 -9.07 15.65
N SER A 319 -10.72 -10.11 16.07
CA SER A 319 -10.94 -11.51 15.63
C SER A 319 -12.33 -12.08 15.95
N GLY A 320 -13.15 -11.38 16.74
CA GLY A 320 -14.52 -11.76 17.08
C GLY A 320 -15.59 -10.87 16.44
N ASP A 321 -15.24 -10.02 15.47
CA ASP A 321 -16.17 -9.10 14.81
C ASP A 321 -17.28 -9.85 14.04
N LYS A 322 -18.49 -9.26 14.08
CA LYS A 322 -19.70 -9.68 13.36
C LYS A 322 -20.26 -8.59 12.44
N SER A 323 -19.48 -7.55 12.18
CA SER A 323 -19.73 -6.56 11.14
C SER A 323 -19.72 -7.25 9.76
N VAL A 324 -20.59 -6.79 8.85
CA VAL A 324 -20.66 -7.33 7.48
C VAL A 324 -19.43 -6.95 6.68
N ALA A 325 -19.15 -7.69 5.60
CA ALA A 325 -18.11 -7.34 4.63
C ALA A 325 -18.28 -5.90 4.13
N SER A 326 -17.20 -5.13 4.13
CA SER A 326 -17.21 -3.71 3.74
C SER A 326 -17.66 -3.46 2.30
N PHE A 327 -17.54 -4.48 1.43
CA PHE A 327 -18.20 -4.63 0.14
C PHE A 327 -19.66 -4.11 0.13
N TYR A 328 -20.46 -4.45 1.14
CA TYR A 328 -21.88 -4.08 1.21
C TYR A 328 -22.12 -2.58 1.48
N LEU A 329 -21.10 -1.82 1.88
CA LEU A 329 -21.16 -0.37 2.04
C LEU A 329 -20.79 0.38 0.75
N MET A 330 -20.04 -0.26 -0.16
CA MET A 330 -19.51 0.40 -1.36
C MET A 330 -20.58 1.01 -2.29
N PRO A 331 -21.76 0.40 -2.55
CA PRO A 331 -22.76 0.98 -3.44
C PRO A 331 -23.28 2.33 -2.96
N GLU A 332 -23.59 2.45 -1.67
CA GLU A 332 -24.09 3.70 -1.05
C GLU A 332 -23.03 4.81 -1.09
N ILE A 333 -21.76 4.44 -0.90
CA ILE A 333 -20.61 5.35 -0.94
C ILE A 333 -20.36 5.85 -2.37
N LEU A 334 -20.41 4.96 -3.37
CA LEU A 334 -20.18 5.30 -4.79
C LEU A 334 -21.21 6.28 -5.37
N GLU A 335 -22.42 6.34 -4.80
CA GLU A 335 -23.40 7.39 -5.13
C GLU A 335 -22.95 8.80 -4.69
N LYS A 336 -22.08 8.92 -3.69
CA LYS A 336 -21.71 10.21 -3.06
C LYS A 336 -20.28 10.64 -3.39
N VAL A 337 -19.33 9.71 -3.43
CA VAL A 337 -17.90 9.97 -3.63
C VAL A 337 -17.23 8.88 -4.48
N PRO A 338 -16.21 9.22 -5.30
CA PRO A 338 -15.46 8.24 -6.07
C PRO A 338 -14.59 7.33 -5.19
N ILE A 339 -14.36 6.12 -5.68
CA ILE A 339 -13.46 5.13 -5.07
C ILE A 339 -12.42 4.72 -6.12
N LEU A 340 -11.15 4.84 -5.75
CA LEU A 340 -10.02 4.23 -6.46
C LEU A 340 -9.64 2.94 -5.74
N LEU A 341 -9.79 1.81 -6.41
CA LEU A 341 -9.15 0.55 -6.03
C LEU A 341 -7.85 0.39 -6.83
N PHE A 342 -6.78 -0.06 -6.19
CA PHE A 342 -5.56 -0.44 -6.91
C PHE A 342 -4.97 -1.73 -6.33
N SER A 343 -4.35 -2.53 -7.19
CA SER A 343 -3.78 -3.82 -6.80
C SER A 343 -2.43 -4.07 -7.48
N GLY A 344 -1.42 -4.46 -6.70
CA GLY A 344 -0.15 -4.96 -7.22
C GLY A 344 -0.28 -6.34 -7.84
N GLU A 345 0.31 -6.50 -9.03
CA GLU A 345 0.23 -7.73 -9.85
C GLU A 345 0.72 -9.03 -9.17
N TYR A 346 1.63 -8.93 -8.19
CA TYR A 346 2.32 -10.07 -7.58
C TYR A 346 2.01 -10.26 -6.08
N ASP A 347 1.04 -9.53 -5.53
CA ASP A 347 0.48 -9.85 -4.21
C ASP A 347 -0.27 -11.20 -4.23
N LEU A 348 -0.22 -11.96 -3.14
CA LEU A 348 -1.00 -13.19 -2.95
C LEU A 348 -2.17 -12.96 -1.96
N ILE A 349 -1.92 -12.34 -0.81
CA ILE A 349 -2.89 -12.24 0.28
C ILE A 349 -4.11 -11.36 -0.08
N CYS A 350 -3.92 -10.32 -0.90
CA CYS A 350 -5.01 -9.50 -1.44
C CYS A 350 -4.83 -9.27 -2.96
N ASN A 351 -4.53 -10.37 -3.66
CA ASN A 351 -4.27 -10.45 -5.10
C ASN A 351 -5.31 -9.73 -5.98
N SER A 352 -4.85 -9.29 -7.17
CA SER A 352 -5.66 -8.53 -8.13
C SER A 352 -6.92 -9.26 -8.61
N LEU A 353 -6.85 -10.59 -8.73
CA LEU A 353 -8.00 -11.41 -9.14
C LEU A 353 -9.16 -11.33 -8.14
N GLY A 354 -8.85 -11.22 -6.83
CA GLY A 354 -9.84 -10.95 -5.80
C GLY A 354 -10.49 -9.57 -5.93
N THR A 355 -9.73 -8.57 -6.39
CA THR A 355 -10.26 -7.24 -6.73
C THR A 355 -11.15 -7.29 -7.98
N GLU A 356 -10.79 -8.09 -8.98
CA GLU A 356 -11.60 -8.29 -10.19
C GLU A 356 -12.91 -9.04 -9.87
N TYR A 357 -12.86 -10.13 -9.11
CA TYR A 357 -14.05 -10.88 -8.71
C TYR A 357 -15.01 -10.03 -7.85
N LEU A 358 -14.49 -9.19 -6.92
CA LEU A 358 -15.36 -8.33 -6.13
C LEU A 358 -15.97 -7.19 -6.97
N ILE A 359 -15.23 -6.60 -7.92
CA ILE A 359 -15.79 -5.60 -8.85
C ILE A 359 -16.86 -6.24 -9.75
N GLY A 360 -16.58 -7.40 -10.34
CA GLY A 360 -17.49 -8.12 -11.25
C GLY A 360 -18.81 -8.57 -10.60
N ASN A 361 -18.86 -8.64 -9.26
CA ASN A 361 -20.07 -8.95 -8.48
C ASN A 361 -20.65 -7.73 -7.73
N LEU A 362 -19.99 -6.56 -7.77
CA LEU A 362 -20.50 -5.34 -7.16
C LEU A 362 -21.62 -4.76 -8.02
N THR A 363 -22.74 -4.38 -7.39
CA THR A 363 -23.85 -3.68 -8.04
C THR A 363 -23.86 -2.23 -7.56
N TRP A 364 -23.69 -1.26 -8.48
CA TRP A 364 -23.73 0.17 -8.15
C TRP A 364 -24.26 1.00 -9.32
N GLY A 365 -24.90 2.15 -9.06
CA GLY A 365 -25.39 3.04 -10.11
C GLY A 365 -26.41 2.47 -11.10
N GLY A 366 -26.96 1.27 -10.83
CA GLY A 366 -27.95 0.57 -11.67
C GLY A 366 -27.47 -0.78 -12.26
N SER A 367 -26.17 -1.06 -12.28
CA SER A 367 -25.57 -2.18 -13.02
C SER A 367 -24.53 -2.97 -12.21
N ILE A 368 -24.27 -4.21 -12.61
CA ILE A 368 -23.30 -5.13 -11.97
C ILE A 368 -22.00 -5.15 -12.77
N GLY A 369 -20.84 -5.10 -12.10
CA GLY A 369 -19.53 -5.02 -12.77
C GLY A 369 -19.35 -3.72 -13.57
N PHE A 370 -18.28 -3.61 -14.35
CA PHE A 370 -18.15 -2.55 -15.35
C PHE A 370 -18.95 -2.90 -16.61
N GLU A 371 -19.76 -1.99 -17.15
CA GLU A 371 -20.59 -2.28 -18.34
C GLU A 371 -19.77 -2.27 -19.63
N HIS A 372 -18.82 -1.34 -19.75
CA HIS A 372 -18.02 -1.14 -20.96
C HIS A 372 -16.67 -1.87 -20.91
N ASN A 373 -16.18 -2.18 -19.70
CA ASN A 373 -14.93 -2.90 -19.41
C ASN A 373 -13.74 -2.48 -20.32
N GLU A 374 -13.59 -1.17 -20.55
CA GLU A 374 -12.51 -0.67 -21.38
C GLU A 374 -11.22 -0.58 -20.57
N LYS A 375 -10.16 -1.21 -21.10
CA LYS A 375 -8.84 -1.33 -20.48
C LYS A 375 -7.89 -0.35 -21.14
N PHE A 376 -7.55 0.72 -20.43
CA PHE A 376 -6.59 1.72 -20.89
C PHE A 376 -5.19 1.40 -20.36
N GLU A 377 -4.18 1.38 -21.23
CA GLU A 377 -2.79 1.31 -20.79
C GLU A 377 -2.37 2.63 -20.13
N TRP A 378 -1.63 2.54 -19.03
CA TRP A 378 -1.05 3.69 -18.33
C TRP A 378 0.46 3.63 -18.42
N HIS A 379 1.07 4.71 -18.91
CA HIS A 379 2.49 4.78 -19.22
C HIS A 379 3.16 5.97 -18.55
N ILE A 380 4.43 5.78 -18.14
CA ILE A 380 5.29 6.82 -17.58
C ILE A 380 6.62 6.80 -18.34
N GLY A 381 6.93 7.89 -19.05
CA GLY A 381 8.04 7.95 -20.00
C GLY A 381 7.79 7.07 -21.22
N ASP A 382 8.49 5.94 -21.30
CA ASP A 382 8.24 4.86 -22.28
C ASP A 382 8.01 3.51 -21.58
N ASN A 383 7.71 3.50 -20.28
CA ASN A 383 7.40 2.31 -19.50
C ASN A 383 5.88 2.16 -19.29
N LEU A 384 5.34 0.96 -19.51
CA LEU A 384 4.01 0.58 -19.05
C LEU A 384 4.02 0.46 -17.52
N ALA A 385 3.27 1.34 -16.84
CA ALA A 385 3.15 1.36 -15.37
C ALA A 385 1.99 0.47 -14.88
N GLY A 386 0.93 0.34 -15.67
CA GLY A 386 -0.25 -0.44 -15.30
C GLY A 386 -1.39 -0.30 -16.29
N TYR A 387 -2.59 -0.67 -15.83
CA TYR A 387 -3.83 -0.57 -16.60
C TYR A 387 -4.94 0.06 -15.77
N TYR A 388 -5.71 0.95 -16.38
CA TYR A 388 -6.88 1.61 -15.79
C TYR A 388 -8.17 1.10 -16.42
N THR A 389 -9.20 0.93 -15.60
CA THR A 389 -10.61 0.86 -16.01
C THR A 389 -11.44 1.72 -15.07
N GLU A 390 -12.33 2.56 -15.59
CA GLU A 390 -13.13 3.49 -14.79
C GLU A 390 -14.58 3.56 -15.30
N GLU A 391 -15.55 3.45 -14.38
CA GLU A 391 -16.97 3.65 -14.70
C GLU A 391 -17.76 4.01 -13.43
N ARG A 392 -18.79 4.87 -13.56
CA ARG A 392 -19.77 5.17 -12.49
C ARG A 392 -19.10 5.44 -11.11
N ASN A 393 -18.12 6.35 -11.08
CA ASN A 393 -17.34 6.76 -9.90
C ASN A 393 -16.39 5.69 -9.30
N LEU A 394 -16.25 4.51 -9.92
CA LEU A 394 -15.29 3.49 -9.52
C LEU A 394 -14.12 3.43 -10.53
N THR A 395 -12.91 3.70 -10.06
CA THR A 395 -11.66 3.49 -10.81
C THR A 395 -10.96 2.25 -10.27
N TYR A 396 -10.48 1.38 -11.15
CA TYR A 396 -9.60 0.26 -10.80
C TYR A 396 -8.28 0.33 -11.57
N VAL A 397 -7.17 0.11 -10.85
CA VAL A 397 -5.81 0.13 -11.41
C VAL A 397 -5.05 -1.14 -11.05
N LEU A 398 -4.65 -1.93 -12.05
CA LEU A 398 -3.63 -2.97 -11.88
C LEU A 398 -2.26 -2.36 -12.11
N VAL A 399 -1.40 -2.39 -11.08
CA VAL A 399 -0.04 -1.86 -11.15
C VAL A 399 0.94 -2.99 -11.48
N LYS A 400 1.67 -2.85 -12.59
CA LYS A 400 2.61 -3.84 -13.10
C LYS A 400 3.82 -3.97 -12.19
N ASP A 401 4.28 -5.20 -11.97
CA ASP A 401 5.48 -5.52 -11.18
C ASP A 401 5.49 -4.96 -9.76
N ALA A 402 4.34 -4.98 -9.05
CA ALA A 402 4.22 -4.55 -7.66
C ALA A 402 3.72 -5.66 -6.71
N SER A 403 4.10 -5.57 -5.44
CA SER A 403 3.70 -6.42 -4.31
C SER A 403 2.39 -5.92 -3.65
N HIS A 404 2.10 -6.41 -2.43
CA HIS A 404 1.07 -5.88 -1.54
C HIS A 404 1.26 -4.37 -1.25
N MET A 405 2.47 -3.94 -0.88
CA MET A 405 2.81 -2.54 -0.61
C MET A 405 3.22 -1.83 -1.91
N VAL A 406 2.26 -1.57 -2.79
CA VAL A 406 2.52 -0.93 -4.10
C VAL A 406 3.37 0.36 -4.02
N PRO A 407 3.22 1.28 -3.05
CA PRO A 407 4.07 2.47 -2.99
C PRO A 407 5.50 2.22 -2.49
N TYR A 408 5.80 1.03 -1.96
CA TYR A 408 7.17 0.59 -1.70
C TYR A 408 7.89 0.17 -2.99
N ASP A 409 7.27 -0.64 -3.86
CA ASP A 409 7.85 -1.04 -5.16
C ASP A 409 7.84 0.10 -6.19
N LYS A 410 6.75 0.87 -6.25
CA LYS A 410 6.36 1.72 -7.39
C LYS A 410 6.05 3.17 -6.95
N PRO A 411 6.97 3.87 -6.26
CA PRO A 411 6.69 5.20 -5.68
C PRO A 411 6.49 6.32 -6.71
N THR A 412 6.91 6.16 -7.97
CA THR A 412 6.69 7.18 -9.02
C THR A 412 5.30 7.02 -9.63
N GLU A 413 4.95 5.77 -9.95
CA GLU A 413 3.65 5.32 -10.42
C GLU A 413 2.56 5.73 -9.40
N MET A 414 2.77 5.41 -8.12
CA MET A 414 1.82 5.73 -7.05
C MET A 414 1.66 7.23 -6.81
N LEU A 415 2.68 8.05 -7.08
CA LEU A 415 2.56 9.52 -7.02
C LEU A 415 1.76 10.07 -8.21
N ASP A 416 1.95 9.55 -9.42
CA ASP A 416 1.15 9.96 -10.59
C ASP A 416 -0.32 9.57 -10.43
N MET A 417 -0.59 8.34 -9.99
CA MET A 417 -1.94 7.83 -9.75
C MET A 417 -2.70 8.66 -8.70
N ILE A 418 -2.11 8.92 -7.53
CA ILE A 418 -2.80 9.74 -6.51
C ILE A 418 -2.99 11.18 -7.01
N ASN A 419 -2.01 11.74 -7.73
CA ASN A 419 -2.11 13.09 -8.30
C ASN A 419 -3.26 13.19 -9.30
N ARG A 420 -3.53 12.13 -10.10
CA ARG A 420 -4.70 12.07 -10.99
C ARG A 420 -5.98 12.06 -10.17
N PHE A 421 -6.11 11.13 -9.23
CA PHE A 421 -7.33 10.94 -8.45
C PHE A 421 -7.72 12.17 -7.60
N ILE A 422 -6.74 12.87 -7.00
CA ILE A 422 -7.01 14.10 -6.24
C ILE A 422 -7.07 15.36 -7.12
N GLY A 423 -6.95 15.25 -8.44
CA GLY A 423 -7.12 16.36 -9.39
C GLY A 423 -6.00 17.40 -9.38
N VAL A 424 -4.74 16.96 -9.24
CA VAL A 424 -3.54 17.84 -9.19
C VAL A 424 -2.40 17.39 -10.13
N ASN A 425 -2.64 16.38 -10.98
CA ASN A 425 -1.74 15.94 -12.03
C ASN A 425 -1.63 17.00 -13.14
N ASP A 426 -0.45 17.14 -13.75
CA ASP A 426 -0.18 18.07 -14.86
C ASP A 426 0.32 17.38 -16.14
N GLY A 427 0.08 16.06 -16.26
CA GLY A 427 0.64 15.21 -17.31
C GLY A 427 2.07 14.74 -17.02
N THR A 428 2.65 15.09 -15.86
CA THR A 428 4.01 14.67 -15.49
C THR A 428 4.13 14.14 -14.06
N VAL A 429 5.15 13.31 -13.84
CA VAL A 429 5.60 12.87 -12.51
C VAL A 429 7.12 12.73 -12.50
N ASN A 430 7.80 13.23 -11.47
CA ASN A 430 9.27 13.18 -11.34
C ASN A 430 10.05 13.66 -12.61
N GLY A 431 9.44 14.52 -13.45
CA GLY A 431 10.00 15.01 -14.72
C GLY A 431 9.76 14.12 -15.95
N LEU A 432 9.03 13.01 -15.80
CA LEU A 432 8.59 12.12 -16.88
C LEU A 432 7.16 12.45 -17.29
N HIS A 433 6.85 12.42 -18.59
CA HIS A 433 5.49 12.53 -19.10
C HIS A 433 4.69 11.24 -18.81
N SER A 434 3.43 11.37 -18.41
CA SER A 434 2.55 10.24 -18.08
C SER A 434 1.14 10.42 -18.64
N TRP A 435 0.60 9.38 -19.27
CA TRP A 435 -0.72 9.38 -19.92
C TRP A 435 -1.43 8.03 -19.75
N ILE A 436 -2.73 8.03 -20.03
CA ILE A 436 -3.60 6.86 -19.99
C ILE A 436 -4.30 6.77 -21.37
N GLY A 437 -4.31 5.59 -21.98
CA GLY A 437 -4.85 5.37 -23.32
C GLY A 437 -3.87 5.78 -24.44
N GLU A 438 -4.38 6.38 -25.52
CA GLU A 438 -3.55 6.79 -26.66
C GLU A 438 -2.51 7.85 -26.26
N LYS A 439 -1.26 7.68 -26.70
CA LYS A 439 -0.16 8.64 -26.46
C LYS A 439 -0.43 9.91 -27.26
N GLU A 440 -0.78 11.02 -26.59
CA GLU A 440 -1.00 12.31 -27.25
C GLU A 440 0.23 12.69 -28.10
N VAL A 441 0.07 12.64 -29.42
CA VAL A 441 1.08 13.09 -30.37
C VAL A 441 1.05 14.62 -30.37
N THR A 442 1.86 15.21 -29.49
CA THR A 442 2.09 16.66 -29.44
C THR A 442 2.48 17.15 -30.84
N GLY A 443 1.58 17.93 -31.43
CA GLY A 443 1.68 18.31 -32.84
C GLY A 443 2.96 19.08 -33.13
N THR A 444 3.58 18.79 -34.28
CA THR A 444 4.69 19.60 -34.81
C THR A 444 4.29 21.08 -34.80
N PRO A 445 5.15 22.00 -34.31
CA PRO A 445 4.87 23.43 -34.37
C PRO A 445 4.46 23.84 -35.78
N ALA A 446 3.29 24.45 -35.91
CA ALA A 446 2.79 24.91 -37.20
C ALA A 446 3.76 25.95 -37.77
N ALA A 447 4.20 25.76 -39.02
CA ALA A 447 5.17 26.63 -39.65
C ALA A 447 4.66 28.08 -39.74
N ASP A 448 5.52 29.04 -39.44
CA ASP A 448 5.19 30.46 -39.50
C ASP A 448 4.64 30.87 -40.89
N PRO A 449 3.50 31.57 -40.98
CA PRO A 449 2.97 32.05 -42.25
C PRO A 449 3.78 33.24 -42.77
N GLU A 450 4.35 33.12 -43.98
CA GLU A 450 5.10 34.22 -44.62
C GLU A 450 4.27 35.51 -44.73
N PRO A 451 4.84 36.69 -44.40
CA PRO A 451 4.11 37.95 -44.44
C PRO A 451 3.90 38.46 -45.87
N LYS A 452 2.63 38.75 -46.22
CA LYS A 452 2.30 39.51 -47.44
C LYS A 452 2.55 41.02 -47.24
N PRO A 453 3.05 41.73 -48.27
CA PRO A 453 3.40 43.15 -48.14
C PRO A 453 2.18 44.06 -48.10
N THR A 454 2.25 45.10 -47.26
CA THR A 454 1.33 46.24 -47.25
C THR A 454 2.07 47.52 -47.60
N THR A 455 1.47 48.35 -48.45
CA THR A 455 2.00 49.68 -48.81
C THR A 455 1.06 50.76 -48.28
N GLY A 456 1.50 51.55 -47.29
CA GLY A 456 0.72 52.62 -46.67
C GLY A 456 1.64 53.72 -46.13
N ALA A 457 1.51 54.93 -46.69
CA ALA A 457 2.40 56.07 -46.56
C ALA A 457 2.63 56.63 -45.13
N GLY A 458 3.77 57.34 -44.94
CA GLY A 458 3.91 58.42 -43.94
C GLY A 458 3.06 59.64 -44.32
N ASP A 459 3.04 60.77 -43.60
CA ASP A 459 3.90 61.34 -42.54
C ASP A 459 3.00 62.20 -41.62
N ALA A 460 3.36 62.73 -40.44
CA ALA A 460 4.40 62.49 -39.42
C ALA A 460 4.08 63.41 -38.21
N SER A 461 4.94 63.43 -37.17
CA SER A 461 4.89 64.28 -35.94
C SER A 461 3.77 63.97 -34.92
N ASP A 462 3.98 64.04 -33.59
CA ASP A 462 5.25 64.08 -32.82
C ASP A 462 5.02 63.67 -31.35
N ASN A 463 6.11 63.33 -30.65
CA ASN A 463 6.24 62.85 -29.25
C ASN A 463 5.73 61.44 -28.94
N GLU A 464 6.65 60.55 -28.58
CA GLU A 464 6.61 59.94 -27.23
C GLU A 464 8.02 59.55 -26.74
N GLY A 465 8.15 59.08 -25.50
CA GLY A 465 9.41 59.02 -24.76
C GLY A 465 10.29 57.80 -25.03
N THR A 466 11.58 57.94 -24.67
CA THR A 466 12.53 56.83 -24.56
C THR A 466 12.18 55.91 -23.39
N SER A 467 12.16 54.59 -23.61
CA SER A 467 12.31 53.58 -22.56
C SER A 467 13.44 52.63 -22.92
N GLU A 468 14.38 52.46 -21.99
CA GLU A 468 15.64 51.74 -22.18
C GLU A 468 15.47 50.22 -22.05
N GLU A 469 16.32 49.45 -22.73
CA GLU A 469 16.46 48.02 -22.46
C GLU A 469 17.13 47.82 -21.09
N VAL A 470 16.45 47.11 -20.18
CA VAL A 470 16.98 46.84 -18.84
C VAL A 470 17.68 45.47 -18.84
N GLU A 471 19.00 45.47 -18.93
CA GLU A 471 19.82 44.28 -18.64
C GLU A 471 19.70 43.89 -17.16
N ASP A 472 19.70 42.58 -16.86
CA ASP A 472 19.59 42.05 -15.50
C ASP A 472 20.89 42.27 -14.69
N PRO A 473 20.89 43.10 -13.62
CA PRO A 473 22.09 43.42 -12.84
C PRO A 473 22.68 42.24 -12.04
N TRP A 474 21.98 41.12 -11.91
CA TRP A 474 22.38 40.03 -10.99
C TRP A 474 23.34 39.00 -11.58
N SER A 475 23.57 39.04 -12.90
CA SER A 475 24.44 38.09 -13.62
C SER A 475 25.91 38.14 -13.18
N GLU A 476 26.47 39.33 -12.91
CA GLU A 476 27.85 39.47 -12.40
C GLU A 476 27.97 39.02 -10.93
N TYR A 477 26.92 39.21 -10.13
CA TYR A 477 26.94 38.96 -8.68
C TYR A 477 27.15 37.47 -8.34
N TYR A 478 26.61 36.57 -9.16
CA TYR A 478 26.80 35.12 -9.01
C TYR A 478 28.24 34.64 -9.24
N ASN A 479 29.01 35.32 -10.10
CA ASN A 479 30.39 34.93 -10.43
C ASN A 479 31.41 35.34 -9.35
N TRP A 480 31.13 36.40 -8.58
CA TRP A 480 31.95 36.78 -7.43
C TRP A 480 31.76 35.84 -6.23
N GLY A 481 30.52 35.44 -5.93
CA GLY A 481 30.19 34.59 -4.79
C GLY A 481 30.84 33.20 -4.86
N THR A 482 30.79 32.56 -6.04
CA THR A 482 31.41 31.25 -6.30
C THR A 482 32.94 31.32 -6.18
N SER A 483 33.56 32.35 -6.75
CA SER A 483 35.01 32.59 -6.68
C SER A 483 35.50 32.76 -5.24
N LEU A 484 34.77 33.51 -4.41
CA LEU A 484 35.13 33.73 -3.01
C LEU A 484 35.03 32.43 -2.18
N LEU A 485 34.00 31.61 -2.44
CA LEU A 485 33.77 30.35 -1.72
C LEU A 485 34.93 29.35 -1.92
N VAL A 486 35.45 29.24 -3.15
CA VAL A 486 36.60 28.38 -3.47
C VAL A 486 37.85 28.80 -2.70
N VAL A 487 38.12 30.11 -2.59
CA VAL A 487 39.28 30.63 -1.83
C VAL A 487 39.14 30.29 -0.33
N VAL A 488 37.95 30.43 0.25
CA VAL A 488 37.68 30.07 1.66
C VAL A 488 37.89 28.57 1.91
N ILE A 489 37.42 27.70 1.01
CA ILE A 489 37.62 26.24 1.10
C ILE A 489 39.11 25.89 1.07
N LEU A 490 39.87 26.46 0.12
CA LEU A 490 41.32 26.22 0.01
C LEU A 490 42.05 26.68 1.29
N PHE A 491 41.69 27.82 1.87
CA PHE A 491 42.27 28.31 3.11
C PHE A 491 41.95 27.40 4.30
N ALA A 492 40.72 26.87 4.38
CA ALA A 492 40.30 25.91 5.40
C ALA A 492 41.06 24.58 5.28
N CYS A 493 41.29 24.07 4.06
CA CYS A 493 42.11 22.89 3.82
C CYS A 493 43.56 23.07 4.28
N VAL A 494 44.19 24.22 3.96
CA VAL A 494 45.56 24.53 4.42
C VAL A 494 45.63 24.66 5.94
N ALA A 495 44.66 25.35 6.57
CA ALA A 495 44.59 25.47 8.02
C ALA A 495 44.44 24.10 8.71
N GLY A 496 43.56 23.23 8.19
CA GLY A 496 43.36 21.87 8.68
C GLY A 496 44.62 21.00 8.55
N PHE A 497 45.34 21.09 7.42
CA PHE A 497 46.59 20.39 7.21
C PHE A 497 47.71 20.86 8.16
N CYS A 498 47.83 22.17 8.40
CA CYS A 498 48.76 22.73 9.37
C CYS A 498 48.43 22.28 10.81
N TRP A 499 47.16 22.29 11.20
CA TRP A 499 46.72 21.80 12.51
C TRP A 499 47.01 20.30 12.69
N TYR A 500 46.71 19.48 11.69
CA TYR A 500 47.00 18.05 11.67
C TYR A 500 48.50 17.73 11.77
N ARG A 501 49.36 18.56 11.14
CA ARG A 501 50.82 18.45 11.32
C ARG A 501 51.28 18.89 12.71
N SER A 502 50.66 19.90 13.33
CA SER A 502 51.04 20.37 14.67
C SER A 502 50.68 19.36 15.78
N SER A 503 49.52 18.72 15.70
CA SER A 503 49.05 17.80 16.75
C SER A 503 49.88 16.51 16.83
N ARG A 504 50.57 16.15 15.74
CA ARG A 504 51.37 14.92 15.65
C ARG A 504 52.82 15.06 16.16
N ALA A 505 53.23 16.26 16.60
CA ALA A 505 54.55 16.51 17.20
C ALA A 505 54.59 16.34 18.74
N GLY A 506 53.44 16.15 19.39
CA GLY A 506 53.29 16.33 20.84
C GLY A 506 52.57 15.21 21.58
N ASN A 507 53.00 13.94 21.46
CA ASN A 507 52.84 12.94 22.52
C ASN A 507 53.69 11.68 22.28
N ALA A 508 54.80 11.57 23.02
CA ALA A 508 55.61 10.36 23.14
C ALA A 508 56.15 10.25 24.58
N ARG A 509 56.26 9.02 25.12
CA ARG A 509 56.40 8.66 26.56
C ARG A 509 55.05 8.76 27.30
N LEU A 510 54.65 7.87 28.23
CA LEU A 510 55.21 6.61 28.77
C LEU A 510 54.15 5.47 28.58
N ARG A 511 54.44 4.16 28.42
CA ARG A 511 54.98 3.14 29.37
C ARG A 511 54.26 3.11 30.74
N GLY A 512 53.69 1.99 31.22
CA GLY A 512 53.54 0.64 30.64
C GLY A 512 52.77 -0.37 31.54
N ARG A 513 52.68 -1.64 31.10
CA ARG A 513 52.27 -2.87 31.87
C ARG A 513 53.41 -3.33 32.84
N PRO A 514 53.31 -4.34 33.75
CA PRO A 514 52.41 -5.53 33.78
C PRO A 514 51.89 -5.95 35.21
N ASP A 515 51.34 -7.13 35.55
CA ASP A 515 50.28 -8.04 35.01
C ASP A 515 49.86 -9.08 36.11
N PHE A 516 48.90 -9.98 35.80
CA PHE A 516 48.72 -11.37 36.34
C PHE A 516 47.93 -11.61 37.66
N ILE A 517 46.89 -12.48 37.59
CA ILE A 517 46.54 -13.68 38.42
C ILE A 517 45.03 -14.02 38.33
N SER A 518 44.65 -15.30 38.51
CA SER A 518 43.27 -15.81 38.42
C SER A 518 42.87 -16.75 39.58
N LYS A 519 41.56 -16.85 39.85
CA LYS A 519 40.73 -18.01 40.30
C LYS A 519 39.29 -17.50 40.60
N LEU A 520 38.14 -18.13 40.29
CA LEU A 520 37.69 -19.51 40.01
C LEU A 520 36.92 -20.16 41.19
N ILE A 521 35.62 -20.39 40.98
CA ILE A 521 34.61 -21.28 41.61
C ILE A 521 33.26 -20.89 40.94
N GLY A 522 32.30 -21.76 40.60
CA GLY A 522 32.19 -23.22 40.63
C GLY A 522 30.89 -23.68 39.92
N LYS A 523 30.76 -24.94 39.49
CA LYS A 523 29.60 -25.46 38.71
C LYS A 523 28.63 -26.30 39.56
N THR A 524 27.32 -26.08 39.38
CA THR A 524 26.22 -27.09 39.41
C THR A 524 24.99 -26.49 38.69
N GLY A 525 24.24 -27.16 37.81
CA GLY A 525 24.42 -28.48 37.20
C GLY A 525 23.36 -29.52 37.58
N LEU A 526 22.18 -29.49 36.95
CA LEU A 526 21.20 -30.59 36.87
C LEU A 526 20.13 -30.27 35.80
N GLY A 527 19.41 -31.28 35.29
CA GLY A 527 18.35 -31.11 34.29
C GLY A 527 17.30 -32.23 34.36
N GLY A 528 16.14 -32.02 33.73
CA GLY A 528 14.98 -32.93 33.69
C GLY A 528 14.24 -32.85 32.34
N ARG A 529 13.41 -33.86 32.00
CA ARG A 529 12.99 -34.11 30.60
C ARG A 529 11.63 -34.81 30.45
N GLY A 530 10.82 -34.35 29.47
CA GLY A 530 9.55 -34.96 29.03
C GLY A 530 8.32 -34.49 29.83
N LYS A 531 7.08 -34.56 29.35
CA LYS A 531 6.47 -34.99 28.06
C LYS A 531 5.33 -33.97 27.73
N GLY A 532 4.72 -33.84 26.56
CA GLY A 532 4.63 -34.73 25.39
C GLY A 532 3.23 -35.36 25.30
N LEU A 533 2.33 -34.77 24.51
CA LEU A 533 0.98 -35.27 24.22
C LEU A 533 0.66 -35.12 22.72
N LYS A 534 -0.25 -35.96 22.21
CA LYS A 534 -0.85 -35.89 20.87
C LYS A 534 -2.37 -35.82 21.02
N LEU A 535 -3.07 -35.26 20.02
CA LEU A 535 -4.46 -35.59 19.75
C LEU A 535 -4.58 -36.37 18.43
N GLY A 536 -5.73 -37.02 18.24
CA GLY A 536 -5.99 -37.94 17.12
C GLY A 536 -6.70 -37.30 15.92
N GLN A 537 -6.88 -38.11 14.89
CA GLN A 537 -7.50 -37.80 13.61
C GLN A 537 -8.57 -38.86 13.35
N ASP A 538 -9.72 -38.46 12.79
CA ASP A 538 -10.75 -39.39 12.27
C ASP A 538 -11.40 -38.78 11.01
N ARG A 539 -11.95 -39.62 10.12
CA ARG A 539 -12.27 -39.22 8.73
C ARG A 539 -13.34 -40.11 8.07
N SER A 540 -14.45 -39.50 7.67
CA SER A 540 -15.52 -40.04 6.78
C SER A 540 -16.55 -38.93 6.50
N ASP A 541 -17.27 -38.85 5.38
CA ASP A 541 -17.12 -39.46 4.05
C ASP A 541 -17.65 -38.46 3.00
N VAL A 542 -17.34 -38.67 1.72
CA VAL A 542 -17.76 -37.78 0.61
C VAL A 542 -19.12 -38.15 0.03
N ASN A 543 -19.84 -37.15 -0.49
CA ASN A 543 -20.85 -37.27 -1.53
C ASN A 543 -20.58 -36.21 -2.60
N GLU A 544 -20.59 -36.61 -3.86
CA GLU A 544 -20.43 -35.73 -5.02
C GLU A 544 -21.74 -34.99 -5.32
N LEU A 545 -21.66 -33.71 -5.69
CA LEU A 545 -22.70 -32.96 -6.41
C LEU A 545 -22.00 -32.07 -7.43
N ASP A 546 -22.54 -32.01 -8.64
CA ASP A 546 -21.85 -31.41 -9.80
C ASP A 546 -21.60 -29.91 -9.65
N GLU A 547 -20.42 -29.48 -10.07
CA GLU A 547 -19.95 -28.10 -9.92
C GLU A 547 -20.53 -27.19 -11.01
N LEU A 548 -21.42 -26.28 -10.62
CA LEU A 548 -21.99 -25.27 -11.50
C LEU A 548 -21.09 -24.03 -11.49
N VAL A 549 -19.95 -24.13 -12.18
CA VAL A 549 -19.00 -23.03 -12.36
C VAL A 549 -19.67 -21.88 -13.09
N VAL A 550 -19.93 -20.78 -12.37
CA VAL A 550 -20.23 -19.49 -12.98
C VAL A 550 -18.90 -18.81 -13.24
N GLU A 551 -18.49 -18.75 -14.50
CA GLU A 551 -17.28 -18.01 -14.90
C GLU A 551 -17.49 -16.51 -14.65
N THR A 552 -16.98 -16.00 -13.53
CA THR A 552 -16.95 -14.56 -13.23
C THR A 552 -15.98 -13.86 -14.18
N PRO A 553 -16.42 -12.88 -14.98
CA PRO A 553 -15.55 -12.21 -15.95
C PRO A 553 -14.36 -11.54 -15.26
N THR A 554 -13.14 -11.92 -15.66
CA THR A 554 -11.91 -11.25 -15.26
C THR A 554 -11.64 -10.06 -16.17
N LEU A 555 -11.02 -9.02 -15.63
CA LEU A 555 -10.65 -7.82 -16.36
C LEU A 555 -9.25 -8.01 -16.98
N PHE A 556 -8.42 -8.84 -16.36
CA PHE A 556 -7.07 -9.17 -16.78
C PHE A 556 -6.89 -10.69 -16.89
N ALA A 557 -7.19 -11.23 -18.07
CA ALA A 557 -6.79 -12.59 -18.42
C ALA A 557 -5.27 -12.74 -18.26
N ALA A 558 -4.84 -13.78 -17.54
CA ALA A 558 -3.43 -14.08 -17.38
C ALA A 558 -2.80 -14.46 -18.73
N GLU A 559 -1.66 -13.86 -19.06
CA GLU A 559 -0.92 -14.20 -20.29
C GLU A 559 -0.44 -15.65 -20.24
N ASP A 560 -0.80 -16.44 -21.26
CA ASP A 560 -0.39 -17.84 -21.39
C ASP A 560 1.12 -17.94 -21.59
N TYR A 561 1.85 -18.27 -20.53
CA TYR A 561 3.26 -18.63 -20.59
C TYR A 561 3.42 -19.97 -21.34
N SER A 562 3.65 -19.90 -22.65
CA SER A 562 3.94 -21.05 -23.49
C SER A 562 5.29 -21.67 -23.10
N ASP A 563 5.23 -22.83 -22.45
CA ASP A 563 6.39 -23.63 -22.04
C ASP A 563 7.06 -24.31 -23.27
N ASP A 564 7.96 -23.59 -23.95
CA ASP A 564 8.84 -24.10 -25.01
C ASP A 564 9.97 -24.98 -24.40
N ASP A 565 9.71 -26.28 -24.19
CA ASP A 565 10.72 -27.24 -23.69
C ASP A 565 10.92 -28.46 -24.63
N ASP A 566 11.87 -28.32 -25.57
CA ASP A 566 12.14 -29.26 -26.67
C ASP A 566 12.94 -30.51 -26.22
N SER A 567 12.26 -31.49 -25.62
CA SER A 567 12.86 -32.75 -25.14
C SER A 567 12.49 -33.99 -25.99
N ASN A 568 13.10 -34.05 -27.18
CA ASN A 568 13.03 -35.15 -28.15
C ASN A 568 13.21 -36.60 -27.57
N HIS A 569 12.13 -37.40 -27.52
CA HIS A 569 12.23 -38.86 -27.42
C HIS A 569 11.15 -39.69 -28.17
N GLY A 570 11.53 -40.23 -29.34
CA GLY A 570 11.53 -41.68 -29.52
C GLY A 570 10.21 -42.45 -29.72
N ARG A 571 9.57 -42.27 -30.89
CA ARG A 571 8.77 -43.28 -31.65
C ARG A 571 8.24 -44.54 -30.91
N TYR A 572 6.92 -44.70 -30.85
CA TYR A 572 6.28 -45.94 -31.31
C TYR A 572 4.89 -45.65 -31.89
N GLY A 573 4.62 -46.08 -33.11
CA GLY A 573 3.35 -45.81 -33.80
C GLY A 573 2.60 -47.08 -34.20
N ARG A 574 1.27 -47.04 -34.16
CA ARG A 574 0.42 -48.03 -34.82
C ARG A 574 -0.93 -47.41 -35.18
N SER A 575 -1.30 -47.47 -36.46
CA SER A 575 -2.48 -46.80 -37.01
C SER A 575 -3.60 -47.78 -37.37
N SER A 576 -4.84 -47.45 -36.99
CA SER A 576 -6.06 -47.93 -37.66
C SER A 576 -7.32 -47.25 -37.12
N ARG A 577 -8.41 -47.01 -37.89
CA ARG A 577 -8.61 -46.76 -39.34
C ARG A 577 -10.10 -46.42 -39.53
N GLU A 578 -10.44 -45.37 -40.31
CA GLU A 578 -11.72 -45.09 -41.02
C GLU A 578 -13.09 -45.40 -40.34
N GLY A 579 -14.00 -44.41 -40.29
CA GLY A 579 -15.35 -44.59 -39.71
C GLY A 579 -16.37 -43.47 -39.95
N THR A 580 -16.44 -42.89 -41.16
CA THR A 580 -17.39 -41.80 -41.51
C THR A 580 -18.85 -42.24 -41.63
N ARG A 581 -19.81 -41.46 -41.09
CA ARG A 581 -21.16 -41.32 -41.68
C ARG A 581 -21.96 -40.13 -41.13
N ASP A 582 -22.55 -39.36 -42.03
CA ASP A 582 -23.57 -38.34 -41.73
C ASP A 582 -24.94 -38.97 -41.38
N HIS A 583 -25.78 -38.24 -40.64
CA HIS A 583 -26.97 -37.59 -41.25
C HIS A 583 -27.93 -36.89 -40.25
N LEU A 584 -28.33 -35.67 -40.64
CA LEU A 584 -29.69 -35.06 -40.55
C LEU A 584 -30.31 -34.70 -39.17
N LEU A 585 -30.67 -33.41 -39.05
CA LEU A 585 -31.70 -32.85 -38.16
C LEU A 585 -33.11 -33.31 -38.58
N PRO A 586 -34.13 -33.19 -37.70
CA PRO A 586 -35.10 -32.12 -37.95
C PRO A 586 -35.70 -31.40 -36.72
N ASN A 587 -36.03 -30.12 -36.95
CA ASN A 587 -36.96 -29.19 -36.30
C ASN A 587 -37.87 -29.61 -35.11
N ARG A 588 -37.88 -28.71 -34.10
CA ARG A 588 -39.04 -28.03 -33.45
C ARG A 588 -40.32 -28.80 -33.08
N SER A 589 -40.71 -28.66 -31.81
CA SER A 589 -42.09 -28.35 -31.41
C SER A 589 -42.11 -27.55 -30.10
N ASN A 590 -42.97 -26.52 -30.02
CA ASN A 590 -43.20 -25.77 -28.77
C ASN A 590 -43.96 -26.64 -27.75
N PHE A 591 -43.85 -26.31 -26.46
CA PHE A 591 -44.97 -26.44 -25.54
C PHE A 591 -45.01 -25.24 -24.58
N SER A 592 -46.15 -24.56 -24.58
CA SER A 592 -46.57 -23.57 -23.59
C SER A 592 -47.87 -24.09 -22.97
N ILE A 593 -48.06 -23.87 -21.68
CA ILE A 593 -49.35 -24.04 -21.02
C ILE A 593 -49.38 -23.09 -19.82
N ASP A 594 -50.23 -22.07 -19.96
CA ASP A 594 -50.88 -21.33 -18.90
C ASP A 594 -52.02 -22.25 -18.34
N ASP A 595 -52.75 -22.00 -17.25
CA ASP A 595 -53.16 -20.74 -16.60
C ASP A 595 -53.67 -21.07 -15.16
N ASP A 596 -54.42 -20.15 -14.52
CA ASP A 596 -55.34 -20.33 -13.35
C ASP A 596 -54.74 -20.57 -11.94
N GLU A 597 -55.27 -20.04 -10.82
CA GLU A 597 -56.05 -18.81 -10.52
C GLU A 597 -56.06 -18.58 -8.97
N ASP A 598 -56.42 -17.37 -8.51
CA ASP A 598 -56.90 -16.91 -7.17
C ASP A 598 -56.59 -17.68 -5.85
N ASP A 599 -55.85 -17.05 -4.92
CA ASP A 599 -56.37 -16.41 -3.66
C ASP A 599 -55.27 -15.58 -2.93
#